data_AF-A0A5K1EG74-F1
#
_entry.id   AF-A0A5K1EG74-F1
#
_cell.length_a   1.000
_cell.length_b   1.000
_cell.length_c   1.000
_cell.angle_alpha   90.00
_cell.angle_beta   90.00
_cell.angle_gamma   90.00
#
_symmetry.space_group_name_H-M   'P 1'
#
loop_
_entity.id
_entity.type
_entity.pdbx_description
1 polymer ?
#
loop_
_entity_poly.entity_id
_entity_poly.type
_entity_poly.pdbx_seq_one_letter_code
_entity_poly.pdbx_strand_id
1 'polypeptide(L)'
;EILDSFSDTEFWYVDQGIVAPGPDNFGRPGRRQEEKWWLPVPRVPPCGLHEKSRKQLQHKRECTNQILKAAMAINDNALAEMEVPESYLESLPK
;
A
#
# COMPACT_ATOMS: atom_id res chain seq x y z
N GLU A 1 7.94 -4.87 -13.67
CA GLU A 1 7.58 -3.69 -14.50
C GLU A 1 7.16 -2.47 -13.67
N ILE A 2 6.05 -2.51 -12.91
CA ILE A 2 5.63 -1.34 -12.10
C ILE A 2 6.66 -1.03 -10.99
N LEU A 3 7.06 -2.03 -10.19
CA LEU A 3 8.05 -1.83 -9.14
C LEU A 3 9.42 -1.44 -9.70
N ASP A 4 9.86 -2.11 -10.77
CA ASP A 4 11.14 -1.82 -11.45
C ASP A 4 11.20 -0.39 -12.01
N SER A 5 10.06 0.21 -12.33
CA SER A 5 9.99 1.60 -12.81
C SER A 5 10.11 2.66 -11.70
N PHE A 6 10.30 2.25 -10.45
CA PHE A 6 10.68 3.13 -9.34
C PHE A 6 12.20 3.13 -9.14
N SER A 7 12.90 3.74 -10.08
CA SER A 7 14.28 4.19 -9.93
C SER A 7 14.32 5.72 -9.82
N ASP A 8 15.37 6.26 -9.19
CA ASP A 8 15.63 7.71 -9.11
C ASP A 8 14.41 8.53 -8.65
N THR A 9 13.78 8.09 -7.56
CA THR A 9 12.55 8.70 -7.04
C THR A 9 12.83 9.98 -6.25
N GLU A 10 11.93 10.96 -6.37
CA GLU A 10 11.96 12.19 -5.55
C GLU A 10 11.53 11.96 -4.10
N PHE A 11 10.96 10.79 -3.79
CA PHE A 11 10.58 10.38 -2.45
C PHE A 11 11.55 9.33 -1.91
N TRP A 12 11.62 9.20 -0.58
CA TRP A 12 12.44 8.22 0.11
C TRP A 12 11.74 7.72 1.38
N TYR A 13 12.34 6.74 2.05
CA TYR A 13 11.82 6.15 3.27
C TYR A 13 12.80 6.34 4.43
N VAL A 14 12.27 6.57 5.63
CA VAL A 14 13.06 6.73 6.87
C VAL A 14 12.53 5.77 7.92
N ASP A 15 13.41 5.05 8.60
CA ASP A 15 13.03 4.10 9.65
C ASP A 15 12.42 4.80 10.88
N GLN A 16 11.32 4.27 11.41
CA GLN A 16 10.66 4.81 12.60
C GLN A 16 11.49 4.61 13.89
N GLY A 17 12.40 3.62 13.92
CA GLY A 17 13.14 3.25 15.13
C GLY A 17 14.45 4.02 15.40
N ILE A 18 14.89 4.90 14.48
CA ILE A 18 16.24 5.52 14.54
C ILE A 18 16.18 7.04 14.77
N VAL A 19 15.01 7.68 14.67
CA VAL A 19 14.91 9.14 14.74
C VAL A 19 14.77 9.62 16.20
N ALA A 20 15.88 10.07 16.78
CA ALA A 20 15.87 11.13 17.79
C ALA A 20 15.13 12.36 17.20
N PRO A 21 14.34 13.11 17.98
CA PRO A 21 13.50 14.19 17.45
C PRO A 21 14.38 15.31 16.87
N GLY A 22 14.60 15.27 15.55
CA GLY A 22 15.23 16.33 14.79
C GLY A 22 14.24 17.45 14.46
N PRO A 23 14.72 18.69 14.23
CA PRO A 23 13.89 19.87 13.97
C PRO A 23 13.06 19.78 12.68
N ASP A 24 13.33 18.78 11.84
CA ASP A 24 12.74 18.60 10.51
C ASP A 24 11.47 17.73 10.54
N ASN A 25 10.86 17.55 11.72
CA ASN A 25 9.65 16.75 11.91
C ASN A 25 8.39 17.47 11.37
N PHE A 26 8.47 17.99 10.14
CA PHE A 26 7.40 18.66 9.39
C PHE A 26 6.36 17.69 8.81
N GLY A 27 6.15 16.56 9.46
CA GLY A 27 5.11 15.63 9.06
C GLY A 27 4.80 14.74 10.24
N ARG A 28 3.77 15.10 11.01
CA ARG A 28 3.11 14.12 11.88
C ARG A 28 2.84 12.87 11.03
N PRO A 29 3.08 11.66 11.54
CA PRO A 29 2.57 10.47 10.88
C PRO A 29 1.06 10.70 10.70
N GLY A 30 0.59 10.76 9.45
CA GLY A 30 -0.86 10.81 9.23
C GLY A 30 -1.48 9.60 9.91
N ARG A 31 -2.76 9.67 10.36
CA ARG A 31 -3.46 8.56 11.04
C ARG A 31 -3.20 7.16 10.46
N ARG A 32 -2.98 7.06 9.13
CA ARG A 32 -2.63 5.81 8.42
C ARG A 32 -1.29 5.16 8.81
N GLN A 33 -0.35 5.91 9.41
CA GLN A 33 0.94 5.39 9.85
C GLN A 33 0.91 4.84 11.28
N GLU A 34 -0.01 5.30 12.13
CA GLU A 34 -0.18 4.76 13.48
C GLU A 34 -0.59 3.28 13.44
N GLU A 35 -1.45 2.90 12.48
CA GLU A 35 -1.88 1.52 12.26
C GLU A 35 -0.77 0.60 11.70
N LYS A 36 0.32 1.18 11.19
CA LYS A 36 1.41 0.45 10.51
C LYS A 36 2.77 0.88 11.04
N TRP A 37 2.91 0.85 12.36
CA TRP A 37 4.11 1.27 13.11
C TRP A 37 5.41 0.54 12.69
N TRP A 38 5.31 -0.64 12.09
CA TRP A 38 6.45 -1.39 11.58
C TRP A 38 6.94 -0.95 10.20
N LEU A 39 6.23 -0.04 9.50
CA LEU A 39 6.64 0.43 8.18
C LEU A 39 7.49 1.70 8.26
N PRO A 40 8.49 1.85 7.40
CA PRO A 40 9.26 3.09 7.31
C PRO A 40 8.37 4.24 6.81
N VAL A 41 8.69 5.45 7.24
CA VAL A 41 7.91 6.67 6.94
C VAL A 41 8.33 7.21 5.57
N PRO A 42 7.43 7.31 4.59
CA PRO A 42 7.71 8.00 3.34
C PRO A 42 7.94 9.50 3.57
N ARG A 43 8.94 10.05 2.91
CA ARG A 43 9.30 11.47 2.90
C ARG A 43 9.39 11.98 1.47
N VAL A 44 9.17 13.28 1.32
CA VAL A 44 9.24 14.02 0.05
C VAL A 44 9.98 15.35 0.30
N PRO A 45 10.45 16.05 -0.73
CA PRO A 45 11.09 17.35 -0.57
C PRO A 45 10.13 18.36 0.10
N PRO A 46 10.63 19.38 0.82
CA PRO A 46 9.77 20.36 1.50
C PRO A 46 8.80 21.10 0.57
N CYS A 47 9.18 21.31 -0.69
CA CYS A 47 8.32 21.90 -1.73
C CYS A 47 7.34 20.90 -2.37
N GLY A 48 7.34 19.64 -1.91
CA GLY A 48 6.59 18.53 -2.48
C GLY A 48 7.25 17.94 -3.73
N LEU A 49 6.55 17.00 -4.34
CA LEU A 49 6.96 16.34 -5.58
C LEU A 49 6.68 17.23 -6.79
N HIS A 50 7.53 17.12 -7.81
CA HIS A 50 7.26 17.73 -9.11
C HIS A 50 5.97 17.18 -9.73
N GLU A 51 5.26 18.02 -10.50
CA GLU A 51 3.98 17.66 -11.09
C GLU A 51 4.08 16.42 -11.99
N LYS A 52 5.17 16.28 -12.74
CA LYS A 52 5.45 15.09 -13.56
C LYS A 52 5.48 13.81 -12.71
N SER A 53 6.21 13.84 -11.60
CA SER A 53 6.36 12.70 -10.69
C SER A 53 5.06 12.37 -9.97
N ARG A 54 4.27 13.38 -9.59
CA ARG A 54 2.90 13.18 -9.05
C ARG A 54 1.98 12.47 -10.04
N LYS A 55 1.95 12.94 -11.30
CA LYS A 55 1.14 12.32 -12.35
C LYS A 55 1.56 10.88 -12.64
N GLN A 56 2.87 10.61 -12.67
CA GLN A 56 3.39 9.26 -12.85
C GLN A 56 3.01 8.33 -11.69
N LEU A 57 3.12 8.79 -10.44
CA LEU A 57 2.69 8.03 -9.27
C LEU A 57 1.19 7.70 -9.32
N GLN A 58 0.37 8.68 -9.69
CA GLN A 58 -1.08 8.50 -9.85
C GLN A 58 -1.41 7.47 -10.93
N HIS A 59 -0.75 7.54 -12.09
CA HIS A 59 -0.95 6.58 -13.16
C HIS A 59 -0.58 5.15 -12.72
N LYS A 60 0.55 4.98 -12.04
CA LYS A 60 0.97 3.68 -11.48
C LYS A 60 -0.04 3.17 -10.45
N ARG A 61 -0.59 4.03 -9.60
CA ARG A 61 -1.65 3.69 -8.63
C ARG A 61 -2.90 3.17 -9.33
N GLU A 62 -3.36 3.87 -10.36
CA GLU A 62 -4.54 3.47 -11.13
C GLU A 62 -4.34 2.14 -11.85
N CYS A 63 -3.19 1.97 -12.50
CA CYS A 63 -2.80 0.71 -13.15
C CYS A 63 -2.79 -0.46 -12.15
N THR A 64 -2.11 -0.30 -11.00
CA THR A 64 -2.03 -1.33 -9.96
C THR A 64 -3.40 -1.67 -9.38
N ASN A 65 -4.29 -0.68 -9.22
CA ASN A 65 -5.66 -0.92 -8.77
C ASN A 65 -6.47 -1.76 -9.76
N GLN A 66 -6.24 -1.62 -11.07
CA GLN A 66 -6.92 -2.49 -12.06
C GLN A 66 -6.39 -3.92 -12.00
N ILE A 67 -5.08 -4.10 -11.80
CA ILE A 67 -4.49 -5.43 -11.58
C ILE A 67 -5.09 -6.08 -10.33
N LEU A 68 -5.18 -5.32 -9.22
CA LEU A 68 -5.81 -5.80 -7.98
C LEU A 68 -7.27 -6.22 -8.22
N LYS A 69 -8.06 -5.39 -8.91
CA LYS A 69 -9.46 -5.72 -9.22
C LYS A 69 -9.57 -7.00 -10.04
N ALA A 70 -8.73 -7.16 -11.07
CA ALA A 70 -8.73 -8.36 -11.89
C ALA A 70 -8.35 -9.60 -11.08
N ALA A 71 -7.29 -9.50 -10.26
CA ALA A 71 -6.86 -10.59 -9.40
C ALA A 71 -7.93 -10.99 -8.36
N MET A 72 -8.57 -10.01 -7.73
CA MET A 72 -9.68 -10.25 -6.81
C MET A 72 -10.86 -10.94 -7.52
N ALA A 73 -11.27 -10.47 -8.70
CA ALA A 73 -12.37 -11.09 -9.44
C ALA A 73 -12.08 -12.56 -9.80
N ILE A 74 -10.84 -12.89 -10.17
CA ILE A 74 -10.43 -14.28 -10.43
C ILE A 74 -10.45 -15.10 -9.15
N ASN A 75 -9.91 -14.57 -8.05
CA ASN A 75 -9.92 -15.22 -6.74
C ASN A 75 -11.35 -15.51 -6.27
N ASP A 76 -12.24 -14.53 -6.40
CA ASP A 76 -13.64 -14.65 -5.97
C ASP A 76 -14.39 -15.70 -6.79
N ASN A 77 -14.18 -15.73 -8.12
CA ASN A 77 -14.74 -16.77 -8.98
C ASN A 77 -14.22 -18.17 -8.62
N ALA A 78 -12.90 -18.31 -8.40
CA ALA A 78 -12.31 -19.59 -8.01
C ALA A 78 -12.87 -20.10 -6.67
N LEU A 79 -13.00 -19.21 -5.67
CA LEU A 79 -13.59 -19.55 -4.37
C LEU A 79 -15.07 -19.92 -4.48
N ALA A 80 -15.83 -19.27 -5.38
CA ALA A 80 -17.24 -19.56 -5.59
C ALA A 80 -17.48 -20.94 -6.24
N GLU A 81 -16.51 -21.46 -6.99
CA GLU A 81 -16.56 -22.80 -7.60
C GLU A 81 -16.08 -23.91 -6.67
N MET A 82 -15.47 -23.58 -5.52
CA MET A 82 -15.01 -24.58 -4.56
C MET A 82 -16.17 -25.19 -3.78
N GLU A 83 -16.10 -26.50 -3.52
CA GLU A 83 -17.03 -27.18 -2.64
C GLU A 83 -16.90 -26.67 -1.21
N VAL A 84 -18.04 -26.54 -0.52
CA VAL A 84 -18.08 -26.12 0.88
C VAL A 84 -17.61 -27.29 1.76
N PRO A 85 -16.57 -27.11 2.60
CA PRO A 85 -16.09 -28.19 3.46
C PRO A 85 -17.16 -28.71 4.42
N GLU A 86 -17.25 -30.03 4.60
CA GLU A 86 -18.21 -30.66 5.53
C GLU A 86 -18.09 -30.09 6.96
N SER A 87 -16.86 -29.86 7.43
CA SER A 87 -16.59 -29.28 8.75
C SER A 87 -17.23 -27.90 8.94
N TYR A 88 -17.37 -27.11 7.87
CA TYR A 88 -18.06 -25.83 7.92
C TYR A 88 -19.57 -26.04 8.05
N LEU A 89 -20.15 -26.97 7.28
CA LEU A 89 -21.58 -27.32 7.33
C LEU A 89 -21.98 -27.84 8.72
N GLU A 90 -21.17 -28.70 9.33
CA GLU A 90 -21.40 -29.24 10.67
C GLU A 90 -21.36 -28.17 11.77
N SER A 91 -20.64 -27.06 11.54
CA SER A 91 -20.50 -25.95 12.50
C SER A 91 -21.65 -24.94 12.46
N LEU A 92 -22.58 -25.07 11.51
CA LEU A 92 -23.68 -24.11 11.35
C LEU A 92 -24.65 -24.15 12.54
N PRO A 93 -25.18 -22.99 12.98
CA PRO A 93 -26.21 -22.94 14.02
C PRO A 93 -27.45 -23.75 13.64
N LYS A 94 -28.12 -24.32 14.65
CA LYS A 94 -29.40 -25.02 14.49
C LYS A 94 -30.55 -24.06 14.20
#